data_AF-A0A2V6N236-F1
#
_entry.id   AF-A0A2V6N236-F1
#
_cell.length_a   1.000
_cell.length_b   1.000
_cell.length_c   1.000
_cell.angle_alpha   90.00
_cell.angle_beta   90.00
_cell.angle_gamma   90.00
#
_symmetry.space_group_name_H-M   'P 1'
#
loop_
_entity.id
_entity.type
_entity.pdbx_description
1 polymer ?
#
loop_
_entity_poly.entity_id
_entity_poly.type
_entity_poly.pdbx_seq_one_letter_code
_entity_poly.pdbx_strand_id
1 'polypeptide(L)' 'MKIAQVAPLYESVPPHGYGGTERVVSYLTEELVRLGEEVTLFASGDSKTAAHLIPISPRSL' A
#
# COMPACT_ATOMS: atom_id res chain seq x y z
N MET A 1 17.39 -0.14 -0.52
CA MET A 1 17.02 -0.16 -1.96
C MET A 1 15.86 0.79 -2.21
N LYS A 2 15.48 1.00 -3.48
CA LYS A 2 14.23 1.70 -3.86
C LYS A 2 13.24 0.67 -4.37
N ILE A 3 12.08 0.56 -3.72
CA ILE A 3 11.08 -0.48 -4.00
C ILE A 3 9.76 0.17 -4.39
N ALA A 4 9.22 -0.21 -5.54
CA ALA A 4 7.88 0.16 -5.97
C ALA A 4 6.92 -1.01 -5.71
N GLN A 5 5.84 -0.77 -4.97
CA GLN A 5 4.76 -1.72 -4.77
C GLN A 5 3.49 -1.19 -5.41
N VAL A 6 2.80 -2.04 -6.17
CA VAL A 6 1.55 -1.70 -6.84
C VAL A 6 0.45 -2.57 -6.26
N ALA A 7 -0.55 -1.94 -5.64
CA ALA A 7 -1.70 -2.61 -5.07
C ALA A 7 -2.90 -2.53 -6.01
N PRO A 8 -3.83 -3.51 -5.98
CA PRO A 8 -5.13 -3.37 -6.61
C PRO A 8 -5.91 -2.21 -5.97
N LEU A 9 -6.88 -1.65 -6.71
CA LEU A 9 -7.70 -0.50 -6.26
C LEU A 9 -9.06 -0.90 -5.68
N TYR A 10 -9.29 -2.20 -5.47
CA TYR A 10 -10.57 -2.71 -4.97
C TYR A 10 -10.80 -2.40 -3.50
N GLU A 11 -9.76 -2.47 -2.67
CA GLU A 11 -9.77 -2.10 -1.27
C GLU A 11 -8.60 -1.15 -0.98
N SER A 12 -8.67 -0.43 0.15
CA SER A 12 -7.53 0.34 0.63
C SER A 12 -6.38 -0.57 1.06
N VAL A 13 -5.18 -0.01 1.18
CA VAL A 13 -4.04 -0.68 1.81
C VAL A 13 -3.77 0.00 3.16
N PRO A 14 -3.99 -0.65 4.33
CA PRO A 14 -4.62 -1.96 4.52
C PRO A 14 -6.13 -1.95 4.21
N PRO A 15 -6.73 -3.11 3.92
CA PRO A 15 -8.15 -3.21 3.58
C PRO A 15 -9.04 -3.09 4.81
N HIS A 16 -10.24 -2.56 4.61
CA HIS A 16 -11.30 -2.57 5.64
C HIS A 16 -12.03 -3.91 5.68
N GLY A 17 -12.28 -4.51 4.50
CA GLY A 17 -13.01 -5.76 4.36
C GLY A 17 -12.17 -6.91 3.81
N TYR A 18 -12.66 -7.51 2.73
CA TYR A 18 -12.02 -8.65 2.07
C TYR A 18 -10.99 -8.17 1.04
N GLY A 19 -9.76 -7.93 1.51
CA GLY A 19 -8.61 -7.59 0.68
C GLY A 19 -7.39 -8.45 1.02
N GLY A 20 -7.37 -9.72 0.61
CA GLY A 20 -6.26 -10.61 0.94
C GLY A 20 -4.91 -10.09 0.42
N THR A 21 -4.91 -9.60 -0.81
CA THR A 21 -3.73 -9.03 -1.47
C THR A 21 -3.30 -7.74 -0.78
N GLU A 22 -4.23 -6.81 -0.56
CA GLU A 22 -3.99 -5.50 0.06
C GLU A 22 -3.44 -5.66 1.49
N ARG A 23 -3.89 -6.68 2.22
CA ARG A 23 -3.35 -7.01 3.55
C ARG A 23 -1.89 -7.46 3.48
N VAL A 24 -1.56 -8.35 2.55
CA VAL A 24 -0.17 -8.80 2.34
C VAL A 24 0.72 -7.65 1.89
N VAL A 25 0.22 -6.81 0.96
CA VAL A 25 0.92 -5.61 0.53
C VAL A 25 1.20 -4.72 1.74
N SER A 26 0.18 -4.39 2.55
CA SER A 26 0.36 -3.58 3.76
C SER A 26 1.43 -4.14 4.69
N TYR A 27 1.38 -5.44 5.02
CA TYR A 27 2.38 -6.05 5.89
C TYR A 27 3.78 -5.93 5.28
N LEU A 28 3.95 -6.25 4.00
CA LEU A 28 5.26 -6.15 3.38
C LEU A 28 5.75 -4.71 3.27
N THR A 29 4.88 -3.76 2.93
CA THR A 29 5.19 -2.33 2.84
C THR A 29 5.74 -1.82 4.16
N GLU A 30 5.00 -1.99 5.26
CA GLU A 30 5.37 -1.44 6.56
C GLU A 30 6.65 -2.09 7.11
N GLU A 31 6.83 -3.39 6.90
CA GLU A 31 8.03 -4.10 7.34
C GLU A 31 9.28 -3.65 6.56
N LEU A 32 9.16 -3.45 5.23
CA LEU A 32 10.26 -2.93 4.42
C LEU A 32 10.63 -1.50 4.80
N VAL A 33 9.64 -0.63 5.04
CA VAL A 33 9.88 0.73 5.55
C VAL A 33 10.60 0.66 6.90
N ARG A 34 10.17 -0.21 7.81
CA ARG A 34 10.82 -0.38 9.12
C ARG A 34 12.27 -0.86 9.01
N LEU A 35 12.60 -1.65 7.99
CA LEU A 35 13.97 -2.08 7.70
C LEU A 35 14.84 -0.95 7.08
N GLY A 36 14.28 0.23 6.84
CA GLY A 36 14.99 1.38 6.30
C GLY A 36 15.00 1.46 4.77
N GLU A 37 14.15 0.67 4.10
CA GLU A 37 14.02 0.69 2.65
C GLU A 37 13.17 1.88 2.19
N GLU A 38 13.49 2.46 1.03
CA GLU A 38 12.70 3.52 0.41
C GLU A 38 11.58 2.90 -0.42
N VAL A 39 10.38 2.83 0.16
CA VAL A 39 9.21 2.22 -0.48
C VAL A 39 8.27 3.29 -1.04
N THR A 40 7.85 3.11 -2.28
CA THR A 40 6.74 3.84 -2.90
C THR A 40 5.58 2.88 -3.14
N LEU A 41 4.41 3.20 -2.57
CA LEU A 41 3.19 2.43 -2.73
C LEU A 41 2.26 3.14 -3.72
N PHE A 42 1.90 2.47 -4.81
CA PHE A 42 0.85 2.89 -5.73
C PHE A 42 -0.44 2.17 -5.36
N ALA A 43 -1.41 2.91 -4.82
CA ALA A 43 -2.66 2.36 -4.28
C ALA A 43 -3.80 3.39 -4.35
N SER A 44 -4.96 3.06 -3.77
CA SER A 44 -6.05 4.02 -3.60
C SER A 44 -5.66 5.12 -2.58
N GLY A 45 -6.20 6.33 -2.76
CA GLY A 45 -5.84 7.50 -1.94
C GLY A 45 -6.30 7.46 -0.49
N ASP A 46 -7.21 6.55 -0.15
CA ASP A 46 -7.65 6.25 1.22
C ASP A 46 -6.77 5.18 1.92
N SER A 47 -5.72 4.71 1.26
CA SER A 47 -4.70 3.84 1.86
C SER A 47 -3.91 4.56 2.96
N LYS A 48 -3.50 3.82 3.99
CA LYS A 48 -2.72 4.31 5.13
C LYS A 48 -1.42 3.52 5.23
N THR A 49 -0.30 4.19 5.01
CA THR A 49 1.03 3.57 5.00
C THR A 49 2.10 4.55 5.48
N ALA A 50 3.21 4.03 6.01
CA ALA A 50 4.42 4.82 6.27
C ALA A 50 5.29 5.02 5.00
N ALA A 51 5.01 4.29 3.92
CA ALA A 51 5.68 4.45 2.63
C ALA A 51 5.26 5.75 1.91
N HIS A 52 5.97 6.12 0.84
CA HIS A 52 5.54 7.20 -0.04
C HIS A 52 4.32 6.74 -0.85
N LEU A 53 3.13 7.25 -0.54
CA LEU A 53 1.90 6.91 -1.24
C LEU A 53 1.73 7.75 -2.52
N ILE A 54 1.57 7.08 -3.66
CA ILE A 54 1.11 7.69 -4.92
C ILE A 54 -0.33 7.22 -5.17
N PRO A 55 -1.35 8.09 -4.99
CA PRO A 55 -2.74 7.73 -5.21
C PRO A 55 -3.04 7.56 -6.70
N ILE A 56 -3.53 6.39 -7.10
CA ILE A 56 -3.98 6.09 -8.48
C ILE A 56 -5.48 6.39 -8.67
N SER A 57 -6.26 6.22 -7.60
CA SER A 57 -7.67 6.64 -7.51
C SER A 57 -7.89 7.43 -6.21
N PRO A 58 -8.90 8.32 -6.13
CA PRO A 58 -9.17 9.05 -4.90
C PRO A 58 -9.54 8.17 -3.69
N ARG A 59 -10.18 7.01 -3.96
CA ARG A 59 -10.60 6.00 -2.97
C ARG A 59 -10.68 4.63 -3.62
N SER A 60 -10.77 3.58 -2.80
CA SER A 60 -11.03 2.22 -3.30
C SER A 60 -12.44 2.09 -3.91
N LEU A 61 -12.65 1.04 -4.72
CA LEU A 61 -13.90 0.81 -5.46
C LEU A 61 -15.09 0.43 -4.57
#